data_AF-A0A970IX98-F1
#
_entry.id   AF-A0A970IX98-F1
#
_cell.length_a   1.000
_cell.length_b   1.000
_cell.length_c   1.000
_cell.angle_alpha   90.00
_cell.angle_beta   90.00
_cell.angle_gamma   90.00
#
_symmetry.space_group_name_H-M   'P 1'
#
loop_
_entity.id
_entity.type
_entity.pdbx_description
1 polymer ?
#
loop_
_entity_poly.entity_id
_entity_poly.type
_entity_poly.pdbx_seq_one_letter_code
_entity_poly.pdbx_strand_id
1 'polypeptide(L)'
;MINAGVAHAIGAGCTILEIQEPTDFTVQPEYWCGDQIISDQERYMGLDKRVAMSAFNFDLVGESVIKNSALTPRVEMESAALKKENLISYDDTTYFALNRYSLKGDSLPLPYGPSVWIVLSGAGRIAGDYYRKEIKQGDYFYLPFAAHLVR
;
A
#
# COMPACT_ATOMS: atom_id res chain seq x y z
N MET A 1 8.64 -0.20 -3.36
CA MET A 1 8.03 -1.52 -3.58
C MET A 1 9.00 -2.57 -3.11
N ILE A 2 8.54 -3.46 -2.24
CA ILE A 2 9.34 -4.56 -1.73
C ILE A 2 8.85 -5.84 -2.41
N ASN A 3 9.71 -6.47 -3.21
CA ASN A 3 9.36 -7.66 -3.96
C ASN A 3 9.53 -8.92 -3.08
N ALA A 4 8.82 -9.98 -3.44
CA ALA A 4 8.94 -11.28 -2.77
C ALA A 4 10.41 -11.75 -2.69
N GLY A 5 10.77 -12.32 -1.55
CA GLY A 5 12.11 -12.83 -1.26
C GLY A 5 13.12 -11.79 -0.76
N VAL A 6 12.77 -10.50 -0.73
CA VAL A 6 13.57 -9.48 -0.03
C VAL A 6 13.32 -9.61 1.47
N ALA A 7 14.36 -9.97 2.23
CA ALA A 7 14.32 -9.86 3.69
C ALA A 7 14.26 -8.38 4.09
N HIS A 8 13.23 -7.99 4.85
CA HIS A 8 13.02 -6.60 5.25
C HIS A 8 12.28 -6.53 6.59
N ALA A 9 12.35 -5.37 7.21
CA ALA A 9 11.63 -5.05 8.44
C ALA A 9 11.26 -3.56 8.44
N ILE A 10 10.17 -3.21 9.13
CA ILE A 10 9.75 -1.82 9.34
C ILE A 10 10.39 -1.33 10.65
N GLY A 11 11.16 -0.25 10.56
CA GLY A 11 11.81 0.36 11.72
C GLY A 11 10.86 1.15 12.63
N ALA A 12 11.35 1.51 13.81
CA ALA A 12 10.61 2.34 14.76
C ALA A 12 10.35 3.76 14.22
N GLY A 13 9.27 4.39 14.70
CA GLY A 13 8.92 5.77 14.35
C GLY A 13 8.20 5.92 13.00
N CYS A 14 7.78 4.82 12.38
CA CYS A 14 7.04 4.83 11.13
C CYS A 14 5.52 4.74 11.38
N THR A 15 4.75 5.57 10.69
CA THR A 15 3.32 5.36 10.42
C THR A 15 3.18 5.23 8.92
N ILE A 16 2.75 4.07 8.45
CA ILE A 16 2.74 3.74 7.02
C ILE A 16 1.35 3.33 6.56
N LEU A 17 1.09 3.55 5.27
CA LEU A 17 0.08 2.80 4.55
C LEU A 17 0.80 1.68 3.80
N GLU A 18 0.50 0.45 4.19
CA GLU A 18 0.99 -0.75 3.54
C GLU A 18 -0.08 -1.33 2.65
N ILE A 19 0.28 -1.60 1.40
CA ILE A 19 -0.58 -2.22 0.41
C ILE A 19 0.16 -3.47 -0.06
N GLN A 20 -0.51 -4.60 0.07
CA GLN A 20 0.04 -5.91 -0.25
C GLN A 20 -0.95 -6.71 -1.09
N GLU A 21 -0.43 -7.76 -1.72
CA GLU A 21 -1.25 -8.82 -2.30
C GLU A 21 -2.16 -9.43 -1.22
N PRO A 22 -3.30 -10.04 -1.58
CA PRO A 22 -4.24 -10.62 -0.62
C PRO A 22 -3.72 -11.95 -0.04
N THR A 23 -2.55 -11.91 0.59
CA THR A 23 -1.86 -13.00 1.27
C THR A 23 -1.31 -12.48 2.59
N ASP A 24 -1.16 -13.38 3.56
CA ASP A 24 -0.57 -13.08 4.87
C ASP A 24 0.58 -14.05 5.18
N PHE A 25 1.26 -14.51 4.12
CA PHE A 25 2.41 -15.41 4.26
C PHE A 25 3.65 -14.63 4.69
N THR A 26 4.02 -14.78 5.96
CA THR A 26 5.23 -14.19 6.54
C THR A 26 6.16 -15.26 7.07
N VAL A 27 7.35 -15.39 6.48
CA VAL A 27 8.45 -16.16 7.07
C VAL A 27 9.29 -15.21 7.90
N GLN A 28 9.36 -15.43 9.21
CA GLN A 28 10.16 -14.63 10.13
C GLN A 28 11.39 -15.42 10.58
N PRO A 29 12.59 -15.15 10.03
CA PRO A 29 13.79 -15.91 10.35
C PRO A 29 14.37 -15.53 11.71
N GLU A 30 13.92 -14.43 12.34
CA GLU A 30 14.37 -14.05 13.68
C GLU A 30 13.85 -15.02 14.73
N TYR A 31 14.70 -15.36 15.71
CA TYR A 31 14.30 -16.16 16.87
C TYR A 31 13.63 -15.32 17.96
N TRP A 32 13.91 -14.01 17.95
CA TRP A 32 13.42 -13.04 18.92
C TRP A 32 12.71 -11.89 18.20
N CYS A 33 11.56 -11.48 18.71
CA CYS A 33 10.91 -10.22 18.35
C CYS A 33 10.75 -9.38 19.61
N GLY A 34 11.63 -8.39 19.78
CA GLY A 34 11.79 -7.70 21.05
C GLY A 34 12.18 -8.68 22.16
N ASP A 35 11.43 -8.69 23.25
CA ASP A 35 11.69 -9.57 24.41
C ASP A 35 11.01 -10.94 24.30
N GLN A 36 10.35 -11.25 23.18
CA GLN A 36 9.62 -12.50 22.98
C GLN A 36 10.40 -13.49 22.11
N ILE A 37 10.47 -14.74 22.57
CA ILE A 37 10.92 -15.87 21.75
C ILE A 37 9.77 -16.29 20.84
N ILE A 38 10.04 -16.42 19.55
CA ILE A 38 9.06 -16.88 18.57
C ILE A 38 9.30 -18.36 18.29
N SER A 39 8.23 -19.15 18.36
CA SER A 39 8.30 -20.59 18.08
C SER A 39 8.58 -20.87 16.60
N ASP A 40 9.10 -22.06 16.28
CA ASP A 40 9.31 -22.45 14.88
C ASP A 40 7.99 -22.55 14.08
N GLN A 41 6.87 -22.86 14.75
CA GLN A 41 5.55 -22.84 14.13
C GLN A 41 5.17 -21.45 13.63
N GLU A 42 5.40 -20.42 14.45
CA GLU A 42 5.12 -19.02 14.11
C GLU A 42 6.11 -18.51 13.05
N ARG A 43 7.41 -18.80 13.21
CA ARG A 43 8.47 -18.35 12.30
C ARG A 43 8.33 -18.86 10.87
N TYR A 44 7.89 -20.11 10.72
CA TYR A 44 7.83 -20.79 9.43
C TYR A 44 6.40 -21.11 8.99
N MET A 45 5.39 -20.66 9.73
CA MET A 45 3.97 -20.94 9.47
C MET A 45 3.66 -22.44 9.29
N GLY A 46 4.35 -23.30 10.04
CA GLY A 46 4.21 -24.76 9.94
C GLY A 46 4.91 -25.41 8.75
N LEU A 47 5.67 -24.65 7.94
CA LEU A 47 6.53 -25.22 6.89
C LEU A 47 7.80 -25.82 7.50
N ASP A 48 8.40 -26.78 6.77
CA ASP A 48 9.78 -27.20 7.06
C ASP A 48 10.70 -25.99 6.93
N LYS A 49 11.62 -25.84 7.88
CA LYS A 49 12.55 -24.71 7.95
C LYS A 49 13.31 -24.49 6.64
N ARG A 50 13.76 -25.55 5.96
CA ARG A 50 14.51 -25.38 4.70
C ARG A 50 13.63 -24.85 3.59
N VAL A 51 12.38 -25.28 3.54
CA VAL A 51 11.38 -24.76 2.59
C VAL A 51 11.09 -23.29 2.90
N ALA A 52 10.79 -22.93 4.14
CA ALA A 52 10.54 -21.55 4.53
C ALA A 52 11.73 -20.63 4.21
N MET A 53 12.95 -21.07 4.54
CA MET A 53 14.16 -20.29 4.26
C MET A 53 14.49 -20.18 2.77
N SER A 54 13.96 -21.06 1.91
CA SER A 54 14.13 -20.97 0.46
C SER A 54 13.34 -19.83 -0.19
N ALA A 55 12.41 -19.21 0.56
CA ALA A 55 11.68 -18.03 0.10
C ALA A 55 12.56 -16.78 -0.01
N PHE A 56 13.67 -16.72 0.74
CA PHE A 56 14.58 -15.57 0.70
C PHE A 56 15.55 -15.65 -0.49
N ASN A 57 15.67 -14.53 -1.20
CA ASN A 57 16.69 -14.36 -2.21
C ASN A 57 17.90 -13.65 -1.61
N PHE A 58 18.94 -14.42 -1.29
CA PHE A 58 20.17 -13.91 -0.67
C PHE A 58 21.05 -13.05 -1.59
N ASP A 59 20.74 -12.99 -2.90
CA ASP A 59 21.41 -12.07 -3.83
C ASP A 59 20.85 -10.64 -3.72
N LEU A 60 19.66 -10.46 -3.11
CA LEU A 60 19.03 -9.16 -2.89
C LEU A 60 19.57 -8.52 -1.60
N VAL A 61 20.78 -7.98 -1.68
CA VAL A 61 21.45 -7.31 -0.55
C VAL A 61 22.07 -5.96 -0.94
N GLY A 62 22.24 -5.09 0.05
CA GLY A 62 22.93 -3.81 -0.08
C GLY A 62 22.13 -2.69 -0.75
N GLU A 63 22.82 -1.63 -1.15
CA GLU A 63 22.21 -0.38 -1.64
C GLU A 63 21.38 -0.56 -2.92
N SER A 64 21.73 -1.55 -3.75
CA SER A 64 21.02 -1.84 -5.00
C SER A 64 19.54 -2.17 -4.76
N VAL A 65 19.24 -2.91 -3.68
CA VAL A 65 17.87 -3.26 -3.30
C VAL A 65 17.09 -2.02 -2.93
N ILE A 66 17.67 -1.12 -2.14
CA ILE A 66 17.04 0.14 -1.73
C ILE A 66 16.71 0.98 -2.97
N LYS A 67 17.69 1.15 -3.87
CA LYS A 67 17.53 1.92 -5.10
C LYS A 67 16.44 1.33 -6.00
N ASN A 68 16.44 0.01 -6.19
CA ASN A 68 15.47 -0.68 -7.04
C ASN A 68 14.07 -0.73 -6.41
N SER A 69 13.99 -0.63 -5.08
CA SER A 69 12.72 -0.59 -4.35
C SER A 69 12.11 0.82 -4.30
N ALA A 70 12.91 1.86 -4.55
CA ALA A 70 12.44 3.25 -4.50
C ALA A 70 11.69 3.62 -5.78
N LEU A 71 10.35 3.63 -5.72
CA LEU A 71 9.52 4.09 -6.82
C LEU A 71 9.42 5.61 -6.82
N THR A 72 9.54 6.22 -8.00
CA THR A 72 9.32 7.64 -8.21
C THR A 72 7.88 7.87 -8.67
N PRO A 73 7.07 8.66 -7.95
CA PRO A 73 5.71 8.97 -8.38
C PRO A 73 5.69 9.65 -9.75
N ARG A 74 4.81 9.18 -10.64
CA ARG A 74 4.59 9.75 -11.97
C ARG A 74 3.41 10.70 -11.93
N VAL A 75 3.60 11.96 -12.31
CA VAL A 75 2.49 12.93 -12.41
C VAL A 75 1.69 12.62 -13.66
N GLU A 76 0.39 12.34 -13.50
CA GLU A 76 -0.51 12.05 -14.63
C GLU A 76 -1.32 13.30 -15.02
N MET A 77 -1.70 14.11 -14.04
CA MET A 77 -2.43 15.36 -14.25
C MET A 77 -2.07 16.36 -13.16
N GLU A 78 -1.85 17.62 -13.54
CA GLU A 78 -1.60 18.71 -12.61
C GLU A 78 -2.22 20.01 -13.11
N SER A 79 -2.93 20.69 -12.21
CA SER A 79 -3.53 22.02 -12.38
C SER A 79 -3.38 22.81 -11.09
N ALA A 80 -3.86 24.06 -11.08
CA ALA A 80 -3.86 24.88 -9.85
C ALA A 80 -4.68 24.25 -8.70
N ALA A 81 -5.69 23.42 -9.04
CA ALA A 81 -6.65 22.90 -8.08
C ALA A 81 -6.53 21.39 -7.82
N LEU A 82 -5.90 20.63 -8.72
CA LEU A 82 -5.80 19.17 -8.64
C LEU A 82 -4.42 18.69 -9.06
N LYS A 83 -3.85 17.75 -8.30
CA LYS A 83 -2.72 16.92 -8.72
C LYS A 83 -3.08 15.45 -8.58
N LYS A 84 -2.88 14.68 -9.64
CA LYS A 84 -2.97 13.21 -9.66
C LYS A 84 -1.59 12.63 -9.95
N GLU A 85 -1.14 11.78 -9.05
CA GLU A 85 0.11 11.04 -9.18
C GLU A 85 -0.17 9.54 -9.17
N ASN A 86 0.46 8.80 -10.06
CA ASN A 86 0.53 7.35 -10.01
C ASN A 86 1.80 6.94 -9.25
N LEU A 87 1.61 6.25 -8.12
CA LEU A 87 2.69 5.79 -7.23
C LEU A 87 3.09 4.35 -7.56
N ILE A 88 2.10 3.52 -7.91
CA ILE A 88 2.25 2.13 -8.35
C ILE A 88 1.26 1.90 -9.50
N SER A 89 1.72 1.31 -10.59
CA SER A 89 0.92 0.92 -11.76
C SER A 89 1.00 -0.58 -12.02
N TYR A 90 0.23 -1.03 -13.02
CA TYR A 90 0.28 -2.42 -13.47
C TYR A 90 1.59 -2.79 -14.19
N ASP A 91 2.43 -1.81 -14.56
CA ASP A 91 3.78 -2.06 -15.05
C ASP A 91 4.75 -2.39 -13.90
N ASP A 92 4.42 -1.96 -12.67
CA ASP A 92 5.21 -2.24 -11.46
C ASP A 92 4.78 -3.57 -10.83
N THR A 93 3.47 -3.90 -10.85
CA THR A 93 2.91 -5.18 -10.36
C THR A 93 1.55 -5.50 -10.97
N THR A 94 1.24 -6.77 -11.22
CA THR A 94 -0.05 -7.17 -11.81
C THR A 94 -1.23 -7.15 -10.84
N TYR A 95 -1.00 -6.95 -9.54
CA TYR A 95 -2.03 -7.20 -8.51
C TYR A 95 -2.82 -5.96 -8.08
N PHE A 96 -2.20 -4.78 -8.07
CA PHE A 96 -2.84 -3.56 -7.61
C PHE A 96 -2.19 -2.31 -8.20
N ALA A 97 -2.89 -1.18 -8.11
CA ALA A 97 -2.38 0.15 -8.44
C ALA A 97 -2.60 1.12 -7.27
N LEU A 98 -1.71 2.08 -7.11
CA LEU A 98 -1.80 3.13 -6.10
C LEU A 98 -1.71 4.49 -6.75
N ASN A 99 -2.73 5.32 -6.54
CA ASN A 99 -2.77 6.70 -7.01
C ASN A 99 -2.91 7.63 -5.82
N ARG A 100 -2.29 8.82 -5.90
CA ARG A 100 -2.41 9.88 -4.92
C ARG A 100 -3.07 11.09 -5.57
N TYR A 101 -4.10 11.60 -4.91
CA TYR A 101 -4.82 12.79 -5.33
C TYR A 101 -4.60 13.89 -4.30
N SER A 102 -4.31 15.10 -4.77
CA SER A 102 -4.21 16.30 -3.95
C SER A 102 -5.14 17.36 -4.51
N LEU A 103 -6.10 17.83 -3.70
CA LEU A 103 -7.12 18.80 -4.10
C LEU A 103 -6.98 20.09 -3.31
N LYS A 104 -7.25 21.21 -4.00
CA LYS A 104 -7.33 22.55 -3.42
C LYS A 104 -8.66 23.20 -3.81
N GLY A 105 -9.69 22.90 -3.03
CA GLY A 105 -11.02 23.53 -3.15
C GLY A 105 -11.88 23.08 -4.33
N ASP A 106 -11.42 22.11 -5.12
CA ASP A 106 -12.15 21.54 -6.26
C ASP A 106 -12.70 20.14 -5.94
N SER A 107 -13.50 19.59 -6.84
CA SER A 107 -14.03 18.23 -6.77
C SER A 107 -13.49 17.40 -7.93
N LEU A 108 -13.33 16.09 -7.73
CA LEU A 108 -12.98 15.18 -8.81
C LEU A 108 -13.98 14.03 -8.88
N PRO A 109 -14.39 13.56 -10.06
CA PRO A 109 -15.13 12.31 -10.14
C PRO A 109 -14.20 11.16 -9.75
N LEU A 110 -14.62 10.31 -8.81
CA LEU A 110 -13.86 9.13 -8.43
C LEU A 110 -13.90 8.12 -9.59
N PRO A 111 -12.77 7.87 -10.27
CA PRO A 111 -12.83 7.36 -11.64
C PRO A 111 -13.00 5.83 -11.74
N TYR A 112 -12.62 5.07 -10.72
CA TYR A 112 -12.57 3.61 -10.80
C TYR A 112 -13.00 2.94 -9.50
N GLY A 113 -13.98 2.03 -9.57
CA GLY A 113 -14.26 1.00 -8.58
C GLY A 113 -14.01 -0.39 -9.20
N PRO A 114 -13.68 -1.44 -8.42
CA PRO A 114 -13.51 -1.42 -6.98
C PRO A 114 -12.22 -0.70 -6.57
N SER A 115 -12.29 0.16 -5.55
CA SER A 115 -11.11 0.81 -4.98
C SER A 115 -11.31 1.19 -3.51
N VAL A 116 -10.20 1.32 -2.78
CA VAL A 116 -10.17 1.83 -1.40
C VAL A 116 -9.52 3.19 -1.42
N TRP A 117 -10.15 4.15 -0.74
CA TRP A 117 -9.70 5.53 -0.63
C TRP A 117 -9.40 5.86 0.82
N ILE A 118 -8.28 6.55 1.06
CA ILE A 118 -7.82 6.91 2.39
C ILE A 118 -7.46 8.39 2.39
N VAL A 119 -8.00 9.16 3.33
CA VAL A 119 -7.70 10.59 3.48
C VAL A 119 -6.41 10.74 4.28
N LEU A 120 -5.31 11.03 3.57
CA LEU A 120 -3.98 11.20 4.19
C LEU A 120 -3.85 12.48 5.02
N SER A 121 -4.54 13.54 4.61
CA SER A 121 -4.45 14.86 5.25
C SER A 121 -5.64 15.73 4.88
N GLY A 122 -5.99 16.67 5.77
CA GLY A 122 -7.05 17.64 5.52
C GLY A 122 -8.46 17.06 5.72
N ALA A 123 -9.43 17.68 5.09
CA ALA A 123 -10.83 17.28 5.11
C ALA A 123 -11.49 17.58 3.77
N GLY A 124 -12.57 16.88 3.50
CA GLY A 124 -13.33 16.99 2.28
C GLY A 124 -14.69 16.35 2.42
N ARG A 125 -15.30 16.07 1.28
CA ARG A 125 -16.66 15.57 1.21
C ARG A 125 -16.79 14.64 0.03
N ILE A 126 -17.43 13.51 0.27
CA ILE A 126 -17.94 12.60 -0.76
C ILE A 126 -19.37 13.00 -1.05
N ALA A 127 -19.71 13.18 -2.32
CA ALA A 127 -21.05 13.50 -2.80
C ALA A 127 -21.44 12.63 -4.00
N GLY A 128 -22.60 12.01 -3.93
CA GLY A 128 -23.31 11.40 -5.05
C GLY A 128 -24.73 11.97 -5.15
N ASP A 129 -25.56 11.45 -6.05
CA ASP A 129 -26.89 12.00 -6.34
C ASP A 129 -27.81 12.08 -5.10
N TYR A 130 -27.71 11.11 -4.20
CA TYR A 130 -28.56 11.01 -2.99
C TYR A 130 -27.75 10.85 -1.72
N TYR A 131 -26.43 11.08 -1.78
CA TYR A 131 -25.53 10.80 -0.67
C TYR A 131 -24.53 11.92 -0.50
N ARG A 132 -24.28 12.27 0.77
CA ARG A 132 -23.25 13.21 1.16
C ARG A 132 -22.61 12.73 2.45
N LYS A 133 -21.30 12.68 2.49
CA LYS A 133 -20.53 12.40 3.71
C LYS A 133 -19.29 13.25 3.79
N GLU A 134 -19.17 13.99 4.88
CA GLU A 134 -17.93 14.68 5.22
C GLU A 134 -16.87 13.64 5.62
N ILE A 135 -15.63 13.86 5.21
CA ILE A 135 -14.48 13.00 5.50
C ILE A 135 -13.31 13.87 5.97
N LYS A 136 -12.45 13.31 6.81
CA LYS A 136 -11.25 13.96 7.34
C LYS A 136 -10.08 12.99 7.38
N GLN A 137 -8.88 13.50 7.67
CA GLN A 137 -7.69 12.69 7.84
C GLN A 137 -7.93 11.46 8.71
N GLY A 138 -7.50 10.30 8.21
CA GLY A 138 -7.71 8.99 8.83
C GLY A 138 -8.99 8.28 8.42
N ASP A 139 -9.97 8.98 7.83
CA ASP A 139 -11.14 8.33 7.24
C ASP A 139 -10.73 7.56 5.98
N TYR A 140 -11.41 6.43 5.77
CA TYR A 140 -11.29 5.63 4.54
C TYR A 140 -12.67 5.13 4.12
N PHE A 141 -12.78 4.79 2.83
CA PHE A 141 -13.99 4.24 2.28
C PHE A 141 -13.71 3.33 1.09
N TYR A 142 -14.65 2.42 0.83
CA TYR A 142 -14.65 1.56 -0.32
C TYR A 142 -15.58 2.12 -1.40
N LEU A 143 -15.09 2.24 -2.62
CA LEU A 143 -15.88 2.57 -3.80
C LEU A 143 -16.17 1.29 -4.58
N PRO A 144 -17.41 0.77 -4.56
CA PRO A 144 -17.77 -0.44 -5.30
C PRO A 144 -17.78 -0.21 -6.82
N PHE A 145 -17.61 -1.29 -7.59
CA PHE A 145 -17.68 -1.25 -9.06
C PHE A 145 -18.99 -0.64 -9.60
N ALA A 146 -20.11 -0.92 -8.93
CA ALA A 146 -21.43 -0.44 -9.34
C ALA A 146 -21.77 0.98 -8.86
N ALA A 147 -20.84 1.70 -8.24
CA ALA A 147 -21.10 3.07 -7.82
C ALA A 147 -21.37 3.96 -9.05
N HIS A 148 -22.47 4.72 -9.01
CA HIS A 148 -22.73 5.80 -9.95
C HIS A 148 -21.76 6.97 -9.70
N LEU A 149 -21.90 8.10 -10.42
CA LEU A 149 -20.99 9.23 -10.30
C LEU A 149 -20.85 9.72 -8.83
N VAL A 150 -19.67 9.51 -8.26
CA VAL A 150 -19.28 10.00 -6.93
C VAL A 150 -18.15 11.01 -7.10
N ARG A 151 -18.17 12.10 -6.34
CA ARG A 151 -17.14 13.13 -6.33
C ARG A 151 -16.77 13.61 -4.93
#